data_AF-A0A8H5MB68-F1
#
_entry.id   AF-A0A8H5MB68-F1
#
_cell.length_a   1.000
_cell.length_b   1.000
_cell.length_c   1.000
_cell.angle_alpha   90.00
_cell.angle_beta   90.00
_cell.angle_gamma   90.00
#
_symmetry.space_group_name_H-M   'P 1'
#
loop_
_entity.id
_entity.type
_entity.pdbx_description
1 polymer ?
#
loop_
_entity_poly.entity_id
_entity_poly.type
_entity_poly.pdbx_seq_one_letter_code
_entity_poly.pdbx_strand_id
1 'polypeptide(L)'
;MKVTSAGLFALVSLLPFAAAQAPIWGQCGGIGWTGPTTCASGSTCTVGNPYFSQCLPGTASSSSVSTPSGSSTSTAPGSTGSTAPAPGSPFTGTTYFLSPPYASEVAAAAKLITNSATAAKAASVANIPTFIWLDSVSKIAPFGTYLSTASAQQKSTGQKLLVPIVIYDLPDRDCAALASNGEFSIANNGAANYKTLYIDPIVALIKQFPDVKIVAVIEPDSLANLVTNLSVAKCANAQSVYLSSVTYAIQQLSAVGVTMYLDAGHAGWLGWPANLGPAAQLFISLYQNAGKPSGVRGLATNVANYNALVAASPDPITQGDPSFDEMLYIQNLAPLLGSSFPAHFIVDQGRSGQQNLRQQWGDWCNVVNAGFGTRPTTNTGSSLIDAIVWVKPGGECDGTSNSSSPRFDAHCALSDAAPNAPEAGTWFQSYFETLVTRANPSL
;
A
#
# COMPACT_ATOMS: atom_id res chain seq x y z
N MET A 1 -60.97 63.75 12.16
CA MET A 1 -60.71 62.64 13.11
C MET A 1 -59.36 62.04 12.79
N LYS A 2 -58.43 62.05 13.77
CA LYS A 2 -57.27 61.16 14.05
C LYS A 2 -56.28 60.88 12.88
N VAL A 3 -55.08 61.48 12.78
CA VAL A 3 -53.79 61.21 13.49
C VAL A 3 -53.47 59.68 13.52
N THR A 4 -52.39 59.11 12.95
CA THR A 4 -50.94 59.25 13.27
C THR A 4 -50.07 58.49 12.24
N SER A 5 -48.88 59.03 11.93
CA SER A 5 -47.71 58.29 11.41
C SER A 5 -47.13 57.36 12.48
N ALA A 6 -46.65 56.17 12.08
CA ALA A 6 -45.77 55.34 12.91
C ALA A 6 -44.71 54.68 12.02
N GLY A 7 -43.44 55.04 12.24
CA GLY A 7 -42.28 54.42 11.62
C GLY A 7 -41.97 53.06 12.27
N LEU A 8 -41.59 52.09 11.44
CA LEU A 8 -41.18 50.76 11.88
C LEU A 8 -39.64 50.75 12.02
N PHE A 9 -39.15 50.84 13.25
CA PHE A 9 -37.74 50.62 13.58
C PHE A 9 -37.39 49.13 13.44
N ALA A 10 -36.24 48.85 12.81
CA ALA A 10 -35.66 47.53 12.70
C ALA A 10 -35.20 46.99 14.06
N LEU A 11 -35.66 45.79 14.42
CA LEU A 11 -35.14 45.01 15.55
C LEU A 11 -34.25 43.89 14.99
N VAL A 12 -32.93 44.12 14.94
CA VAL A 12 -31.95 43.06 14.67
C VAL A 12 -31.73 42.32 15.99
N SER A 13 -32.36 41.15 16.12
CA SER A 13 -32.12 40.22 17.22
C SER A 13 -30.75 39.55 17.03
N LEU A 14 -29.75 39.99 17.78
CA LEU A 14 -28.50 39.26 18.01
C LEU A 14 -28.81 38.02 18.85
N LEU A 15 -28.98 36.87 18.18
CA LEU A 15 -28.99 35.56 18.84
C LEU A 15 -27.55 35.25 19.28
N PRO A 16 -27.29 34.95 20.56
CA PRO A 16 -26.01 34.37 20.94
C PRO A 16 -25.89 32.98 20.33
N PHE A 17 -24.86 32.76 19.51
CA PHE A 17 -24.47 31.42 19.07
C PHE A 17 -24.07 30.61 20.31
N ALA A 18 -24.95 29.74 20.77
CA ALA A 18 -24.56 28.68 21.69
C ALA A 18 -23.61 27.74 20.91
N ALA A 19 -22.32 27.82 21.20
CA ALA A 19 -21.37 26.82 20.72
C ALA A 19 -21.73 25.48 21.39
N ALA A 20 -22.48 24.64 20.67
CA ALA A 20 -22.76 23.27 21.08
C ALA A 20 -21.44 22.55 21.35
N GLN A 21 -21.38 21.65 22.33
CA GLN A 21 -20.19 20.83 22.54
C GLN A 21 -19.99 19.87 21.36
N ALA A 22 -18.74 19.62 20.96
CA ALA A 22 -18.43 18.58 20.00
C ALA A 22 -18.81 17.22 20.60
N PRO A 23 -19.52 16.34 19.87
CA PRO A 23 -19.80 14.99 20.34
C PRO A 23 -18.48 14.24 20.57
N ILE A 24 -18.54 13.15 21.33
CA ILE A 24 -17.41 12.22 21.42
C ILE A 24 -17.07 11.78 19.99
N TRP A 25 -15.77 11.83 19.64
CA TRP A 25 -15.21 11.64 18.29
C TRP A 25 -15.44 12.79 17.29
N GLY A 26 -16.08 13.89 17.69
CA GLY A 26 -16.24 15.10 16.88
C GLY A 26 -14.98 15.97 16.83
N GLN A 27 -14.85 16.80 15.78
CA GLN A 27 -13.79 17.79 15.67
C GLN A 27 -13.98 18.89 16.72
N CYS A 28 -12.91 19.24 17.42
CA CYS A 28 -12.88 20.23 18.50
C CYS A 28 -11.80 21.31 18.30
N GLY A 29 -11.13 21.33 17.16
CA GLY A 29 -10.06 22.30 16.89
C GLY A 29 -9.37 22.09 15.55
N GLY A 30 -8.45 23.00 15.24
CA GLY A 30 -7.71 23.06 13.99
C GLY A 30 -7.64 24.47 13.39
N ILE A 31 -6.57 24.79 12.67
CA ILE A 31 -6.45 26.03 11.89
C ILE A 31 -7.63 26.10 10.90
N GLY A 32 -8.41 27.17 10.98
CA GLY A 32 -9.61 27.40 10.15
C GLY A 32 -10.90 26.77 10.69
N TRP A 33 -10.86 26.04 11.82
CA TRP A 33 -12.06 25.48 12.43
C TRP A 33 -12.90 26.58 13.11
N THR A 34 -14.16 26.70 12.71
CA THR A 34 -15.14 27.64 13.29
C THR A 34 -16.24 26.94 14.10
N GLY A 35 -16.12 25.63 14.32
CA GLY A 35 -17.10 24.84 15.05
C GLY A 35 -16.79 24.75 16.55
N PRO A 36 -17.44 23.81 17.27
CA PRO A 36 -17.23 23.60 18.69
C PRO A 36 -15.76 23.42 19.08
N THR A 37 -15.30 24.07 20.14
CA THR A 37 -13.94 23.87 20.69
C THR A 37 -13.92 23.10 22.01
N THR A 38 -15.09 22.77 22.53
CA THR A 38 -15.28 22.07 23.81
C THR A 38 -15.92 20.73 23.55
N CYS A 39 -15.36 19.67 24.10
CA CYS A 39 -15.86 18.31 23.94
C CYS A 39 -17.02 18.00 24.88
N ALA A 40 -17.89 17.07 24.46
CA ALA A 40 -18.92 16.49 25.31
C ALA A 40 -18.30 15.83 26.54
N SER A 41 -19.01 15.90 27.67
CA SER A 41 -18.57 15.36 28.95
C SER A 41 -18.05 13.92 28.81
N GLY A 42 -16.89 13.63 29.40
CA GLY A 42 -16.22 12.32 29.29
C GLY A 42 -15.22 12.21 28.12
N SER A 43 -15.01 13.27 27.35
CA SER A 43 -14.00 13.34 26.29
C SER A 43 -13.16 14.62 26.36
N THR A 44 -11.91 14.54 25.88
CA THR A 44 -10.94 15.64 25.86
C THR A 44 -10.56 15.96 24.42
N CYS A 45 -10.40 17.25 24.12
CA CYS A 45 -9.95 17.69 22.80
C CYS A 45 -8.46 17.39 22.64
N THR A 46 -8.13 16.43 21.80
CA THR A 46 -6.76 16.00 21.54
C THR A 46 -6.33 16.52 20.18
N VAL A 47 -5.18 17.23 20.14
CA VAL A 47 -4.62 17.74 18.89
C VAL A 47 -4.09 16.58 18.07
N GLY A 48 -4.61 16.39 16.85
CA GLY A 48 -4.08 15.42 15.89
C GLY A 48 -2.98 16.07 15.04
N ASN A 49 -3.28 17.22 14.45
CA ASN A 49 -2.35 18.01 13.65
C ASN A 49 -2.75 19.51 13.67
N PRO A 50 -2.00 20.43 13.03
CA PRO A 50 -2.32 21.86 13.06
C PRO A 50 -3.72 22.22 12.55
N TYR A 51 -4.31 21.42 11.67
CA TYR A 51 -5.61 21.67 11.05
C TYR A 51 -6.75 20.86 11.67
N PHE A 52 -6.46 19.95 12.62
CA PHE A 52 -7.45 19.03 13.16
C PHE A 52 -7.17 18.62 14.61
N SER A 53 -8.17 18.76 15.47
CA SER A 53 -8.21 18.22 16.84
C SER A 53 -9.54 17.49 17.05
N GLN A 54 -9.54 16.39 17.80
CA GLN A 54 -10.71 15.53 17.97
C GLN A 54 -11.01 15.25 19.45
N CYS A 55 -12.30 15.16 19.80
CA CYS A 55 -12.75 14.71 21.11
C CYS A 55 -12.53 13.22 21.30
N LEU A 56 -11.59 12.83 22.16
CA LEU A 56 -11.32 11.43 22.48
C LEU A 56 -11.80 11.10 23.90
N PRO A 57 -12.42 9.93 24.15
CA PRO A 57 -12.76 9.49 25.50
C PRO A 57 -11.51 9.38 26.39
N GLY A 58 -11.55 9.98 27.58
CA GLY A 58 -10.42 9.93 28.52
C GLY A 58 -10.74 10.59 29.85
N THR A 59 -10.40 9.94 30.96
CA THR A 59 -10.63 10.42 32.32
C THR A 59 -9.74 11.64 32.61
N ALA A 60 -10.37 12.74 33.01
CA ALA A 60 -9.69 13.99 33.35
C ALA A 60 -8.61 13.75 34.42
N SER A 61 -7.34 13.87 34.04
CA SER A 61 -6.27 14.20 34.97
C SER A 61 -5.97 15.69 34.83
N SER A 62 -6.39 16.43 35.84
CA SER A 62 -6.05 17.83 36.04
C SER A 62 -4.54 18.04 36.00
N SER A 63 -4.05 18.92 35.13
CA SER A 63 -2.70 19.47 35.24
C SER A 63 -2.74 20.95 34.90
N SER A 64 -2.32 21.73 35.88
CA SER A 64 -2.34 23.19 35.95
C SER A 64 -1.49 23.85 34.86
N VAL A 65 -2.08 24.87 34.22
CA VAL A 65 -1.43 25.79 33.30
C VAL A 65 -0.30 26.53 34.01
N SER A 66 0.93 26.41 33.49
CA SER A 66 2.01 27.35 33.77
C SER A 66 2.46 27.98 32.45
N THR A 67 2.33 29.30 32.39
CA THR A 67 2.80 30.17 31.31
C THR A 67 4.33 30.18 31.25
N PRO A 68 4.93 30.23 30.05
CA PRO A 68 6.21 30.90 29.89
C PRO A 68 6.13 32.12 28.97
N SER A 69 6.80 33.16 29.46
CA SER A 69 7.16 34.41 28.82
C SER A 69 7.90 34.19 27.49
N GLY A 70 7.63 35.07 26.53
CA GLY A 70 8.27 35.05 25.21
C GLY A 70 9.78 35.28 25.29
N SER A 71 10.51 34.46 24.53
CA SER A 71 11.84 34.81 24.05
C SER A 71 12.03 34.17 22.68
N SER A 72 12.14 35.03 21.66
CA SER A 72 12.35 34.68 20.26
C SER A 72 13.72 34.04 20.09
N THR A 73 13.74 32.74 19.80
CA THR A 73 14.94 32.05 19.32
C THR A 73 14.56 31.28 18.07
N SER A 74 15.19 31.62 16.94
CA SER A 74 15.02 30.94 15.66
C SER A 74 15.53 29.51 15.76
N THR A 75 14.64 28.53 15.81
CA THR A 75 14.99 27.12 15.68
C THR A 75 14.84 26.68 14.22
N ALA A 76 15.93 26.11 13.71
CA ALA A 76 16.05 25.46 12.42
C ALA A 76 15.05 24.30 12.24
N PRO A 77 14.79 23.83 11.00
CA PRO A 77 13.84 22.75 10.73
C PRO A 77 14.21 21.49 11.53
N GLY A 78 13.24 20.97 12.29
CA GLY A 78 13.41 19.78 13.11
C GLY A 78 13.78 18.57 12.26
N SER A 79 14.82 17.85 12.68
CA SER A 79 15.17 16.55 12.12
C SER A 79 14.00 15.58 12.27
N THR A 80 13.56 14.99 11.18
CA THR A 80 12.69 13.80 11.18
C THR A 80 13.36 12.71 12.02
N GLY A 81 12.82 12.44 13.20
CA GLY A 81 13.30 11.34 14.05
C GLY A 81 13.17 10.02 13.30
N SER A 82 14.28 9.28 13.22
CA SER A 82 14.29 7.91 12.70
C SER A 82 13.49 7.03 13.66
N THR A 83 12.26 6.67 13.31
CA THR A 83 11.47 5.70 14.06
C THR A 83 12.05 4.32 13.79
N ALA A 84 12.62 3.67 14.80
CA ALA A 84 13.09 2.30 14.68
C ALA A 84 11.90 1.36 14.34
N PRO A 85 12.12 0.30 13.52
CA PRO A 85 11.05 -0.63 13.19
C PRO A 85 10.48 -1.29 14.44
N ALA A 86 9.19 -1.59 14.40
CA ALA A 86 8.53 -2.26 15.52
C ALA A 86 9.19 -3.61 15.82
N PRO A 87 9.21 -4.06 17.10
CA PRO A 87 9.70 -5.38 17.47
C PRO A 87 9.06 -6.48 16.60
N GLY A 88 9.87 -7.41 16.14
CA GLY A 88 9.42 -8.52 15.28
C GLY A 88 9.38 -8.23 13.78
N SER A 89 9.74 -7.02 13.33
CA SER A 89 9.87 -6.73 11.89
C SER A 89 10.84 -7.70 11.20
N PRO A 90 10.46 -8.31 10.06
CA PRO A 90 11.32 -9.26 9.33
C PRO A 90 12.54 -8.59 8.68
N PHE A 91 12.52 -7.26 8.57
CA PHE A 91 13.56 -6.45 7.93
C PHE A 91 14.69 -6.04 8.89
N THR A 92 14.48 -6.15 10.20
CA THR A 92 15.49 -5.79 11.19
C THR A 92 16.62 -6.82 11.24
N GLY A 93 17.85 -6.37 11.03
CA GLY A 93 19.05 -7.22 11.08
C GLY A 93 19.12 -8.25 9.96
N THR A 94 18.43 -8.00 8.85
CA THR A 94 18.50 -8.81 7.62
C THR A 94 19.03 -7.97 6.47
N THR A 95 19.48 -8.65 5.42
CA THR A 95 19.87 -8.03 4.16
C THR A 95 19.00 -8.62 3.06
N TYR A 96 18.45 -7.77 2.19
CA TYR A 96 17.64 -8.27 1.10
C TYR A 96 18.48 -9.13 0.15
N PHE A 97 17.91 -10.26 -0.25
CA PHE A 97 18.35 -10.96 -1.45
C PHE A 97 17.87 -10.16 -2.67
N LEU A 98 18.80 -9.76 -3.54
CA LEU A 98 18.48 -9.02 -4.76
C LEU A 98 17.90 -9.97 -5.80
N SER A 99 16.77 -9.60 -6.41
CA SER A 99 16.04 -10.39 -7.40
C SER A 99 16.90 -10.69 -8.64
N PRO A 100 17.33 -11.95 -8.87
CA PRO A 100 18.09 -12.30 -10.06
C PRO A 100 17.34 -12.06 -11.39
N PRO A 101 16.03 -12.34 -11.53
CA PRO A 101 15.34 -12.07 -12.79
C PRO A 101 15.31 -10.58 -13.11
N TYR A 102 14.99 -9.73 -12.13
CA TYR A 102 14.95 -8.28 -12.34
C TYR A 102 16.33 -7.69 -12.61
N ALA A 103 17.37 -8.16 -11.90
CA ALA A 103 18.74 -7.76 -12.17
C ALA A 103 19.18 -8.09 -13.62
N SER A 104 18.75 -9.24 -14.16
CA SER A 104 19.01 -9.62 -15.54
C SER A 104 18.30 -8.72 -16.54
N GLU A 105 17.03 -8.38 -16.30
CA GLU A 105 16.26 -7.47 -17.15
C GLU A 105 16.86 -6.06 -17.16
N VAL A 106 17.18 -5.53 -15.97
CA VAL A 106 17.84 -4.23 -15.82
C VAL A 106 19.20 -4.20 -16.54
N ALA A 107 19.99 -5.27 -16.40
CA ALA A 107 21.30 -5.36 -17.07
C ALA A 107 21.16 -5.43 -18.60
N ALA A 108 20.11 -6.07 -19.13
CA ALA A 108 19.81 -6.07 -20.55
C ALA A 108 19.34 -4.69 -21.02
N ALA A 109 18.44 -4.06 -20.27
CA ALA A 109 17.88 -2.75 -20.56
C ALA A 109 18.93 -1.64 -20.56
N ALA A 110 19.85 -1.64 -19.59
CA ALA A 110 20.91 -0.66 -19.48
C ALA A 110 21.85 -0.66 -20.70
N LYS A 111 22.04 -1.83 -21.36
CA LYS A 111 22.83 -1.95 -22.60
C LYS A 111 22.16 -1.32 -23.82
N LEU A 112 20.84 -1.14 -23.79
CA LEU A 112 20.07 -0.52 -24.88
C LEU A 112 20.06 1.01 -24.77
N ILE A 113 20.42 1.56 -23.61
CA ILE A 113 20.42 3.00 -23.36
C ILE A 113 21.70 3.64 -23.92
N THR A 114 21.54 4.55 -24.87
CA THR A 114 22.66 5.17 -25.58
C THR A 114 23.39 6.24 -24.77
N ASN A 115 22.67 6.98 -23.92
CA ASN A 115 23.28 7.97 -23.03
C ASN A 115 23.99 7.26 -21.87
N SER A 116 25.32 7.39 -21.79
CA SER A 116 26.14 6.68 -20.81
C SER A 116 25.81 6.99 -19.34
N ALA A 117 25.44 8.23 -19.03
CA ALA A 117 25.03 8.62 -17.68
C ALA A 117 23.69 7.99 -17.30
N THR A 118 22.71 8.00 -18.21
CA THR A 118 21.42 7.32 -18.00
C THR A 118 21.60 5.81 -17.94
N ALA A 119 22.47 5.21 -18.76
CA ALA A 119 22.78 3.79 -18.74
C ALA A 119 23.41 3.35 -17.40
N ALA A 120 24.31 4.18 -16.84
CA ALA A 120 24.88 3.93 -15.52
C ALA A 120 23.83 3.98 -14.40
N LYS A 121 22.93 4.97 -14.44
CA LYS A 121 21.79 5.06 -13.51
C LYS A 121 20.83 3.89 -13.67
N ALA A 122 20.53 3.48 -14.89
CA ALA A 122 19.72 2.32 -15.17
C ALA A 122 20.34 1.05 -14.59
N ALA A 123 21.64 0.83 -14.82
CA ALA A 123 22.36 -0.32 -14.29
C ALA A 123 22.37 -0.35 -12.74
N SER A 124 22.38 0.80 -12.07
CA SER A 124 22.35 0.86 -10.60
C SER A 124 21.04 0.33 -10.01
N VAL A 125 19.94 0.33 -10.78
CA VAL A 125 18.63 -0.18 -10.35
C VAL A 125 18.67 -1.66 -9.98
N ALA A 126 19.57 -2.45 -10.59
CA ALA A 126 19.74 -3.87 -10.26
C ALA A 126 20.20 -4.11 -8.81
N ASN A 127 20.70 -3.06 -8.13
CA ASN A 127 21.12 -3.10 -6.72
C ASN A 127 20.02 -2.66 -5.75
N ILE A 128 18.82 -2.34 -6.24
CA ILE A 128 17.67 -1.96 -5.42
C ILE A 128 16.80 -3.22 -5.22
N PRO A 129 16.50 -3.62 -3.98
CA PRO A 129 15.76 -4.85 -3.75
C PRO A 129 14.30 -4.72 -4.20
N THR A 130 13.85 -5.67 -5.02
CA THR A 130 12.47 -5.80 -5.47
C THR A 130 11.90 -7.16 -5.07
N PHE A 131 10.58 -7.25 -4.97
CA PHE A 131 9.90 -8.52 -4.73
C PHE A 131 9.95 -9.41 -5.98
N ILE A 132 10.10 -10.72 -5.77
CA ILE A 132 10.03 -11.73 -6.85
C ILE A 132 8.59 -12.24 -6.95
N TRP A 133 7.95 -12.00 -8.09
CA TRP A 133 6.57 -12.42 -8.32
C TRP A 133 6.51 -13.91 -8.71
N LEU A 134 5.80 -14.70 -7.91
CA LEU A 134 5.44 -16.07 -8.23
C LEU A 134 4.04 -16.05 -8.86
N ASP A 135 3.92 -15.46 -10.04
CA ASP A 135 2.65 -15.19 -10.72
C ASP A 135 2.11 -16.35 -11.58
N SER A 136 2.80 -17.50 -11.52
CA SER A 136 2.44 -18.78 -12.12
C SER A 136 3.27 -19.92 -11.54
N VAL A 137 2.81 -21.16 -11.69
CA VAL A 137 3.53 -22.39 -11.35
C VAL A 137 4.89 -22.50 -12.06
N SER A 138 5.02 -21.89 -13.23
CA SER A 138 6.27 -21.89 -14.00
C SER A 138 7.42 -21.19 -13.26
N LYS A 139 7.12 -20.26 -12.34
CA LYS A 139 8.10 -19.52 -11.54
C LYS A 139 8.60 -20.28 -10.31
N ILE A 140 7.95 -21.37 -9.93
CA ILE A 140 8.28 -22.16 -8.73
C ILE A 140 9.66 -22.82 -8.86
N ALA A 141 9.97 -23.41 -10.02
CA ALA A 141 11.28 -24.04 -10.23
C ALA A 141 12.45 -23.02 -10.16
N PRO A 142 12.40 -21.87 -10.87
CA PRO A 142 13.39 -20.79 -10.69
C PRO A 142 13.50 -20.30 -9.24
N PHE A 143 12.38 -20.21 -8.52
CA PHE A 143 12.39 -19.81 -7.11
C PHE A 143 13.21 -20.75 -6.22
N GLY A 144 13.18 -22.06 -6.47
CA GLY A 144 14.06 -23.02 -5.79
C GLY A 144 15.56 -22.70 -6.01
N THR A 145 15.94 -22.29 -7.22
CA THR A 145 17.31 -21.83 -7.51
C THR A 145 17.65 -20.55 -6.75
N TYR A 146 16.71 -19.62 -6.62
CA TYR A 146 16.91 -18.38 -5.87
C TYR A 146 17.12 -18.64 -4.38
N LEU A 147 16.32 -19.53 -3.77
CA LEU A 147 16.52 -19.94 -2.37
C LEU A 147 17.87 -20.62 -2.15
N SER A 148 18.28 -21.51 -3.06
CA SER A 148 19.59 -22.15 -3.00
C SER A 148 20.74 -21.12 -3.09
N THR A 149 20.60 -20.14 -4.00
CA THR A 149 21.57 -19.05 -4.15
C THR A 149 21.62 -18.17 -2.89
N ALA A 150 20.46 -17.81 -2.33
CA ALA A 150 20.39 -17.04 -1.09
C ALA A 150 21.04 -17.79 0.08
N SER A 151 20.75 -19.09 0.25
CA SER A 151 21.38 -19.90 1.29
C SER A 151 22.90 -19.98 1.12
N ALA A 152 23.39 -20.15 -0.11
CA ALA A 152 24.83 -20.16 -0.40
C ALA A 152 25.49 -18.80 -0.10
N GLN A 153 24.86 -17.69 -0.50
CA GLN A 153 25.34 -16.33 -0.22
C GLN A 153 25.35 -16.02 1.28
N GLN A 154 24.31 -16.44 2.00
CA GLN A 154 24.25 -16.30 3.46
C GLN A 154 25.42 -17.05 4.13
N LYS A 155 25.71 -18.28 3.70
CA LYS A 155 26.82 -19.09 4.22
C LYS A 155 28.20 -18.47 3.90
N SER A 156 28.37 -17.87 2.72
CA SER A 156 29.65 -17.28 2.31
C SER A 156 29.92 -15.91 2.92
N THR A 157 28.87 -15.11 3.15
CA THR A 157 28.99 -13.73 3.65
C THR A 157 28.75 -13.59 5.16
N GLY A 158 28.10 -14.57 5.79
CA GLY A 158 27.63 -14.49 7.18
C GLY A 158 26.42 -13.56 7.38
N GLN A 159 25.88 -12.95 6.32
CA GLN A 159 24.71 -12.08 6.40
C GLN A 159 23.42 -12.88 6.45
N LYS A 160 22.47 -12.45 7.28
CA LYS A 160 21.12 -13.04 7.32
C LYS A 160 20.30 -12.52 6.14
N LEU A 161 20.07 -13.35 5.13
CA LEU A 161 19.32 -12.93 3.95
C LEU A 161 17.81 -13.05 4.13
N LEU A 162 17.10 -12.07 3.56
CA LEU A 162 15.65 -12.02 3.45
C LEU A 162 15.26 -12.03 1.98
N VAL A 163 14.51 -13.05 1.56
CA VAL A 163 13.99 -13.17 0.19
C VAL A 163 12.56 -12.62 0.13
N PRO A 164 12.32 -11.50 -0.58
CA PRO A 164 10.98 -10.95 -0.78
C PRO A 164 10.28 -11.62 -1.97
N ILE A 165 9.06 -12.12 -1.76
CA ILE A 165 8.25 -12.78 -2.79
C ILE A 165 6.82 -12.23 -2.84
N VAL A 166 6.15 -12.38 -3.97
CA VAL A 166 4.70 -12.18 -4.09
C VAL A 166 4.05 -13.53 -4.43
N ILE A 167 3.04 -13.90 -3.65
CA ILE A 167 2.12 -14.99 -3.96
C ILE A 167 0.97 -14.37 -4.74
N TYR A 168 0.75 -14.77 -6.00
CA TYR A 168 -0.19 -14.09 -6.89
C TYR A 168 -0.69 -15.02 -8.01
N ASP A 169 -1.45 -16.05 -7.66
CA ASP A 169 -1.95 -17.00 -8.65
C ASP A 169 -3.36 -17.53 -8.34
N LEU A 170 -4.18 -16.73 -7.64
CA LEU A 170 -5.55 -17.12 -7.34
C LEU A 170 -6.34 -17.54 -8.60
N PRO A 171 -7.20 -18.57 -8.49
CA PRO A 171 -8.13 -18.93 -9.57
C PRO A 171 -9.10 -17.79 -9.89
N ASP A 172 -9.37 -17.54 -11.17
CA ASP A 172 -10.14 -16.37 -11.62
C ASP A 172 -9.55 -15.04 -11.10
N ARG A 173 -8.20 -14.95 -11.06
CA ARG A 173 -7.44 -13.76 -10.66
C ARG A 173 -7.95 -12.48 -11.32
N ASP A 174 -7.76 -11.35 -10.65
CA ASP A 174 -8.12 -10.00 -11.10
C ASP A 174 -9.61 -9.95 -11.50
N CYS A 175 -10.49 -10.22 -10.54
CA CYS A 175 -11.90 -10.47 -10.81
C CYS A 175 -12.66 -9.24 -11.32
N ALA A 176 -12.16 -8.02 -11.09
CA ALA A 176 -12.75 -6.77 -11.57
C ALA A 176 -12.00 -6.17 -12.78
N ALA A 177 -10.84 -6.71 -13.15
CA ALA A 177 -10.12 -6.31 -14.35
C ALA A 177 -10.81 -6.86 -15.62
N LEU A 178 -10.62 -6.18 -16.75
CA LEU A 178 -11.15 -6.63 -18.05
C LEU A 178 -10.36 -7.83 -18.58
N ALA A 179 -9.10 -7.93 -18.20
CA ALA A 179 -8.22 -9.04 -18.53
C ALA A 179 -7.37 -9.46 -17.32
N SER A 180 -7.03 -10.74 -17.28
CA SER A 180 -6.11 -11.31 -16.29
C SER A 180 -5.15 -12.28 -16.97
N ASN A 181 -3.94 -12.40 -16.41
CA ASN A 181 -2.96 -13.40 -16.79
C ASN A 181 -2.96 -14.64 -15.89
N GLY A 182 -3.92 -14.77 -14.95
CA GLY A 182 -4.01 -15.92 -14.05
C GLY A 182 -4.23 -17.22 -14.82
N GLU A 183 -3.45 -18.26 -14.50
CA GLU A 183 -3.50 -19.53 -15.24
C GLU A 183 -4.57 -20.49 -14.72
N PHE A 184 -5.06 -20.28 -13.49
CA PHE A 184 -6.13 -21.06 -12.90
C PHE A 184 -7.49 -20.39 -13.08
N SER A 185 -8.50 -21.21 -13.34
CA SER A 185 -9.90 -20.78 -13.27
C SER A 185 -10.70 -21.64 -12.31
N ILE A 186 -11.71 -21.05 -11.67
CA ILE A 186 -12.57 -21.75 -10.71
C ILE A 186 -13.27 -22.93 -11.40
N ALA A 187 -13.74 -22.71 -12.63
CA ALA A 187 -14.40 -23.74 -13.44
C ALA A 187 -13.51 -24.95 -13.75
N ASN A 188 -12.18 -24.77 -13.79
CA ASN A 188 -11.22 -25.81 -14.16
C ASN A 188 -10.41 -26.29 -12.94
N ASN A 189 -11.10 -26.63 -11.85
CA ASN A 189 -10.50 -27.14 -10.61
C ASN A 189 -9.49 -26.19 -9.96
N GLY A 190 -9.61 -24.88 -10.22
CA GLY A 190 -8.61 -23.89 -9.83
C GLY A 190 -8.33 -23.86 -8.33
N ALA A 191 -9.35 -24.00 -7.48
CA ALA A 191 -9.16 -23.99 -6.03
C ALA A 191 -8.27 -25.15 -5.53
N ALA A 192 -8.36 -26.32 -6.15
CA ALA A 192 -7.48 -27.44 -5.83
C ALA A 192 -6.10 -27.26 -6.46
N ASN A 193 -6.02 -26.79 -7.72
CA ASN A 193 -4.76 -26.55 -8.41
C ASN A 193 -3.91 -25.49 -7.69
N TYR A 194 -4.52 -24.40 -7.22
CA TYR A 194 -3.85 -23.38 -6.42
C TYR A 194 -3.20 -23.97 -5.14
N LYS A 195 -3.85 -24.97 -4.52
CA LYS A 195 -3.28 -25.65 -3.35
C LYS A 195 -2.14 -26.58 -3.76
N THR A 196 -2.44 -27.55 -4.63
CA THR A 196 -1.57 -28.72 -4.86
C THR A 196 -0.49 -28.50 -5.90
N LEU A 197 -0.71 -27.61 -6.87
CA LEU A 197 0.25 -27.30 -7.94
C LEU A 197 1.03 -26.02 -7.67
N TYR A 198 0.54 -25.17 -6.76
CA TYR A 198 1.12 -23.86 -6.50
C TYR A 198 1.62 -23.67 -5.05
N ILE A 199 0.73 -23.58 -4.05
CA ILE A 199 1.14 -23.35 -2.65
C ILE A 199 1.97 -24.51 -2.08
N ASP A 200 1.54 -25.75 -2.26
CA ASP A 200 2.22 -26.93 -1.69
C ASP A 200 3.67 -27.07 -2.20
N PRO A 201 3.95 -26.96 -3.52
CA PRO A 201 5.31 -26.94 -4.03
C PRO A 201 6.17 -25.79 -3.50
N ILE A 202 5.61 -24.58 -3.37
CA ILE A 202 6.33 -23.43 -2.79
C ILE A 202 6.73 -23.75 -1.34
N VAL A 203 5.79 -24.24 -0.53
CA VAL A 203 6.04 -24.63 0.87
C VAL A 203 7.07 -25.75 0.96
N ALA A 204 7.02 -26.74 0.07
CA ALA A 204 7.99 -27.84 0.01
C ALA A 204 9.40 -27.35 -0.36
N LEU A 205 9.54 -26.34 -1.22
CA LEU A 205 10.83 -25.70 -1.50
C LEU A 205 11.34 -24.93 -0.29
N ILE A 206 10.50 -24.13 0.35
CA ILE A 206 10.90 -23.31 1.52
C ILE A 206 11.44 -24.20 2.65
N LYS A 207 10.82 -25.37 2.90
CA LYS A 207 11.29 -26.35 3.90
C LYS A 207 12.71 -26.85 3.66
N GLN A 208 13.22 -26.80 2.43
CA GLN A 208 14.58 -27.22 2.10
C GLN A 208 15.63 -26.16 2.47
N PHE A 209 15.22 -24.92 2.72
CA PHE A 209 16.11 -23.79 3.02
C PHE A 209 15.70 -23.07 4.31
N PRO A 210 15.67 -23.77 5.47
CA PRO A 210 15.17 -23.22 6.74
C PRO A 210 16.04 -22.08 7.30
N ASP A 211 17.25 -21.89 6.76
CA ASP A 211 18.15 -20.81 7.13
C ASP A 211 17.79 -19.47 6.45
N VAL A 212 17.11 -19.50 5.31
CA VAL A 212 16.76 -18.32 4.52
C VAL A 212 15.42 -17.76 5.02
N LYS A 213 15.40 -16.48 5.41
CA LYS A 213 14.15 -15.82 5.79
C LYS A 213 13.38 -15.40 4.54
N ILE A 214 12.06 -15.47 4.61
CA ILE A 214 11.17 -15.07 3.51
C ILE A 214 10.12 -14.10 4.02
N VAL A 215 9.89 -13.04 3.24
CA VAL A 215 8.75 -12.14 3.40
C VAL A 215 7.88 -12.23 2.15
N ALA A 216 6.57 -12.34 2.32
CA ALA A 216 5.62 -12.49 1.22
C ALA A 216 4.54 -11.41 1.23
N VAL A 217 4.26 -10.82 0.08
CA VAL A 217 2.98 -10.16 -0.20
C VAL A 217 2.00 -11.22 -0.69
N ILE A 218 0.78 -11.23 -0.14
CA ILE A 218 -0.22 -12.26 -0.44
C ILE A 218 -1.34 -11.69 -1.29
N GLU A 219 -1.41 -12.22 -2.52
CA GLU A 219 -2.49 -12.09 -3.50
C GLU A 219 -2.94 -10.64 -3.73
N PRO A 220 -2.08 -9.80 -4.38
CA PRO A 220 -2.48 -8.48 -4.86
C PRO A 220 -3.82 -8.47 -5.59
N ASP A 221 -4.56 -7.37 -5.44
CA ASP A 221 -5.87 -7.15 -6.09
C ASP A 221 -6.99 -8.10 -5.59
N SER A 222 -6.72 -9.11 -4.76
CA SER A 222 -7.73 -10.11 -4.41
C SER A 222 -8.75 -9.63 -3.37
N LEU A 223 -8.30 -9.32 -2.15
CA LEU A 223 -9.17 -9.06 -1.01
C LEU A 223 -9.83 -7.67 -1.10
N ALA A 224 -9.15 -6.69 -1.70
CA ALA A 224 -9.72 -5.37 -1.93
C ALA A 224 -10.95 -5.42 -2.86
N ASN A 225 -10.91 -6.28 -3.89
CA ASN A 225 -12.07 -6.55 -4.74
C ASN A 225 -13.28 -7.10 -3.95
N LEU A 226 -13.06 -7.87 -2.88
CA LEU A 226 -14.15 -8.39 -2.04
C LEU A 226 -14.77 -7.32 -1.13
N VAL A 227 -14.16 -6.15 -1.00
CA VAL A 227 -14.72 -5.00 -0.27
C VAL A 227 -15.62 -4.18 -1.17
N THR A 228 -15.16 -3.82 -2.38
CA THR A 228 -15.84 -2.80 -3.19
C THR A 228 -16.48 -3.35 -4.47
N ASN A 229 -16.07 -4.53 -4.94
CA ASN A 229 -16.37 -5.01 -6.29
C ASN A 229 -17.24 -6.27 -6.31
N LEU A 230 -17.93 -6.59 -5.21
CA LEU A 230 -18.89 -7.71 -5.15
C LEU A 230 -20.12 -7.53 -6.06
N SER A 231 -20.36 -6.33 -6.61
CA SER A 231 -21.33 -6.14 -7.69
C SER A 231 -20.86 -6.71 -9.05
N VAL A 232 -19.56 -6.96 -9.21
CA VAL A 232 -19.00 -7.63 -10.39
C VAL A 232 -19.22 -9.14 -10.23
N ALA A 233 -19.95 -9.75 -11.17
CA ALA A 233 -20.33 -11.16 -11.08
C ALA A 233 -19.13 -12.10 -10.94
N LYS A 234 -18.01 -11.83 -11.64
CA LYS A 234 -16.76 -12.61 -11.51
C LYS A 234 -16.23 -12.55 -10.07
N CYS A 235 -16.20 -11.37 -9.43
CA CYS A 235 -15.79 -11.22 -8.03
C CYS A 235 -16.76 -11.90 -7.04
N ALA A 236 -18.06 -11.72 -7.22
CA ALA A 236 -19.08 -12.36 -6.38
C ALA A 236 -18.95 -13.89 -6.40
N ASN A 237 -18.76 -14.47 -7.59
CA ASN A 237 -18.59 -15.90 -7.78
C ASN A 237 -17.24 -16.40 -7.22
N ALA A 238 -16.20 -15.57 -7.26
CA ALA A 238 -14.87 -15.91 -6.76
C ALA A 238 -14.70 -15.74 -5.24
N GLN A 239 -15.59 -15.01 -4.57
CA GLN A 239 -15.43 -14.61 -3.15
C GLN A 239 -15.08 -15.77 -2.22
N SER A 240 -15.82 -16.89 -2.29
CA SER A 240 -15.58 -18.04 -1.42
C SER A 240 -14.25 -18.75 -1.73
N VAL A 241 -13.86 -18.79 -3.02
CA VAL A 241 -12.58 -19.36 -3.46
C VAL A 241 -11.42 -18.48 -3.04
N TYR A 242 -11.52 -17.16 -3.21
CA TYR A 242 -10.49 -16.21 -2.75
C TYR A 242 -10.25 -16.36 -1.25
N LEU A 243 -11.31 -16.29 -0.44
CA LEU A 243 -11.20 -16.41 1.02
C LEU A 243 -10.59 -17.74 1.45
N SER A 244 -11.04 -18.87 0.88
CA SER A 244 -10.55 -20.20 1.25
C SER A 244 -9.13 -20.48 0.76
N SER A 245 -8.76 -20.01 -0.43
CA SER A 245 -7.42 -20.14 -1.00
C SER A 245 -6.40 -19.25 -0.28
N VAL A 246 -6.74 -17.99 0.01
CA VAL A 246 -5.86 -17.11 0.81
C VAL A 246 -5.70 -17.66 2.22
N THR A 247 -6.77 -18.11 2.87
CA THR A 247 -6.70 -18.78 4.19
C THR A 247 -5.73 -19.96 4.16
N TYR A 248 -5.81 -20.79 3.13
CA TYR A 248 -4.92 -21.93 2.96
C TYR A 248 -3.46 -21.50 2.78
N ALA A 249 -3.20 -20.53 1.89
CA ALA A 249 -1.86 -20.02 1.63
C ALA A 249 -1.20 -19.49 2.92
N ILE A 250 -1.90 -18.66 3.68
CA ILE A 250 -1.34 -18.06 4.90
C ILE A 250 -1.13 -19.10 6.01
N GLN A 251 -1.97 -20.14 6.10
CA GLN A 251 -1.75 -21.24 7.03
C GLN A 251 -0.50 -22.05 6.67
N GLN A 252 -0.36 -22.46 5.41
CA GLN A 252 0.76 -23.29 4.97
C GLN A 252 2.10 -22.54 5.00
N LEU A 253 2.13 -21.29 4.56
CA LEU A 253 3.33 -20.46 4.55
C LEU A 253 3.75 -20.07 5.98
N SER A 254 2.79 -19.79 6.88
CA SER A 254 3.10 -19.57 8.30
C SER A 254 3.73 -20.80 8.96
N ALA A 255 3.31 -22.01 8.58
CA ALA A 255 3.85 -23.26 9.12
C ALA A 255 5.33 -23.50 8.75
N VAL A 256 5.86 -22.76 7.77
CA VAL A 256 7.26 -22.81 7.34
C VAL A 256 8.02 -21.50 7.61
N GLY A 257 7.49 -20.65 8.49
CA GLY A 257 8.19 -19.47 9.00
C GLY A 257 8.19 -18.26 8.07
N VAL A 258 7.34 -18.23 7.03
CA VAL A 258 7.20 -17.07 6.15
C VAL A 258 6.49 -15.95 6.91
N THR A 259 7.06 -14.74 6.84
CA THR A 259 6.38 -13.52 7.31
C THR A 259 5.56 -12.93 6.17
N MET A 260 4.30 -12.60 6.40
CA MET A 260 3.34 -12.29 5.34
C MET A 260 2.63 -10.96 5.60
N TYR A 261 2.40 -10.22 4.51
CA TYR A 261 1.58 -9.04 4.44
C TYR A 261 0.48 -9.28 3.41
N LEU A 262 -0.78 -9.23 3.84
CA LEU A 262 -1.91 -9.44 2.94
C LEU A 262 -2.13 -8.17 2.12
N ASP A 263 -2.33 -8.29 0.82
CA ASP A 263 -2.62 -7.10 0.01
C ASP A 263 -3.90 -6.41 0.49
N ALA A 264 -3.83 -5.09 0.63
CA ALA A 264 -4.92 -4.23 1.07
C ALA A 264 -5.17 -3.08 0.10
N GLY A 265 -4.89 -3.29 -1.19
CA GLY A 265 -5.06 -2.26 -2.21
C GLY A 265 -4.22 -1.02 -1.89
N HIS A 266 -4.85 0.15 -1.95
CA HIS A 266 -4.18 1.43 -1.71
C HIS A 266 -5.18 2.48 -1.19
N ALA A 267 -4.67 3.67 -0.87
CA ALA A 267 -5.44 4.78 -0.31
C ALA A 267 -6.70 5.09 -1.14
N GLY A 268 -6.55 5.32 -2.45
CA GLY A 268 -7.67 5.56 -3.36
C GLY A 268 -8.63 4.42 -3.62
N TRP A 269 -8.46 3.28 -2.96
CA TRP A 269 -9.35 2.13 -3.06
C TRP A 269 -10.00 1.83 -1.73
N LEU A 270 -9.24 1.36 -0.74
CA LEU A 270 -9.78 1.00 0.58
C LEU A 270 -9.63 2.12 1.62
N GLY A 271 -8.90 3.19 1.29
CA GLY A 271 -8.68 4.35 2.17
C GLY A 271 -9.84 5.33 2.23
N TRP A 272 -10.78 5.25 1.29
CA TRP A 272 -12.03 5.99 1.35
C TRP A 272 -12.75 5.72 2.69
N PRO A 273 -13.29 6.75 3.37
CA PRO A 273 -13.90 6.59 4.69
C PRO A 273 -14.99 5.52 4.77
N ALA A 274 -15.78 5.36 3.71
CA ALA A 274 -16.83 4.35 3.64
C ALA A 274 -16.29 2.90 3.52
N ASN A 275 -15.07 2.73 3.03
CA ASN A 275 -14.45 1.42 2.77
C ASN A 275 -13.58 0.94 3.94
N LEU A 276 -13.09 1.85 4.80
CA LEU A 276 -12.23 1.52 5.94
C LEU A 276 -12.85 0.49 6.90
N GLY A 277 -14.13 0.67 7.28
CA GLY A 277 -14.84 -0.25 8.18
C GLY A 277 -15.00 -1.65 7.58
N PRO A 278 -15.61 -1.79 6.39
CA PRO A 278 -15.70 -3.05 5.66
C PRO A 278 -14.34 -3.74 5.42
N ALA A 279 -13.31 -2.98 5.05
CA ALA A 279 -11.96 -3.50 4.88
C ALA A 279 -11.40 -4.08 6.20
N ALA A 280 -11.49 -3.33 7.30
CA ALA A 280 -11.06 -3.80 8.61
C ALA A 280 -11.78 -5.09 9.02
N GLN A 281 -13.10 -5.16 8.81
CA GLN A 281 -13.90 -6.35 9.11
C GLN A 281 -13.44 -7.56 8.28
N LEU A 282 -13.17 -7.39 6.99
CA LEU A 282 -12.68 -8.45 6.12
C LEU A 282 -11.33 -9.00 6.61
N PHE A 283 -10.34 -8.14 6.83
CA PHE A 283 -9.00 -8.56 7.23
C PHE A 283 -8.97 -9.18 8.63
N ILE A 284 -9.72 -8.62 9.60
CA ILE A 284 -9.89 -9.22 10.93
C ILE A 284 -10.48 -10.63 10.80
N SER A 285 -11.56 -10.76 10.02
CA SER A 285 -12.28 -12.03 9.89
C SER A 285 -11.40 -13.09 9.22
N LEU A 286 -10.68 -12.73 8.16
CA LEU A 286 -9.74 -13.62 7.48
C LEU A 286 -8.60 -14.08 8.41
N TYR A 287 -7.96 -13.13 9.13
CA TYR A 287 -6.90 -13.42 10.08
C TYR A 287 -7.37 -14.36 11.20
N GLN A 288 -8.57 -14.12 11.74
CA GLN A 288 -9.16 -14.96 12.79
C GLN A 288 -9.55 -16.35 12.28
N ASN A 289 -10.20 -16.44 11.12
CA ASN A 289 -10.60 -17.71 10.51
C ASN A 289 -9.42 -18.60 10.12
N ALA A 290 -8.28 -17.98 9.78
CA ALA A 290 -7.03 -18.70 9.55
C ALA A 290 -6.36 -19.22 10.84
N GLY A 291 -6.90 -18.89 12.02
CA GLY A 291 -6.34 -19.29 13.31
C GLY A 291 -5.28 -18.34 13.85
N LYS A 292 -5.31 -17.06 13.43
CA LYS A 292 -4.34 -16.02 13.81
C LYS A 292 -2.88 -16.47 13.59
N PRO A 293 -2.53 -16.96 12.39
CA PRO A 293 -1.19 -17.48 12.12
C PRO A 293 -0.12 -16.42 12.43
N SER A 294 0.90 -16.79 13.20
CA SER A 294 1.97 -15.88 13.63
C SER A 294 2.80 -15.32 12.47
N GLY A 295 2.81 -16.01 11.33
CA GLY A 295 3.44 -15.53 10.11
C GLY A 295 2.72 -14.33 9.48
N VAL A 296 1.42 -14.12 9.74
CA VAL A 296 0.70 -12.96 9.20
C VAL A 296 1.00 -11.73 10.06
N ARG A 297 1.87 -10.87 9.54
CA ARG A 297 2.39 -9.67 10.21
C ARG A 297 1.48 -8.47 10.02
N GLY A 298 0.80 -8.39 8.88
CA GLY A 298 -0.16 -7.32 8.63
C GLY A 298 -0.50 -7.19 7.15
N LEU A 299 -0.44 -5.97 6.60
CA LEU A 299 -0.98 -5.63 5.29
C LEU A 299 0.06 -4.97 4.37
N ALA A 300 -0.05 -5.22 3.07
CA ALA A 300 0.72 -4.54 2.03
C ALA A 300 -0.18 -3.53 1.32
N THR A 301 0.36 -2.36 1.01
CA THR A 301 -0.40 -1.27 0.38
C THR A 301 0.36 -0.66 -0.79
N ASN A 302 -0.37 -0.03 -1.71
CA ASN A 302 0.13 0.60 -2.93
C ASN A 302 0.80 -0.37 -3.92
N VAL A 303 0.64 -1.69 -3.75
CA VAL A 303 1.26 -2.70 -4.62
C VAL A 303 0.89 -2.42 -6.08
N ALA A 304 1.90 -2.25 -6.92
CA ALA A 304 1.75 -1.89 -8.33
C ALA A 304 0.98 -0.58 -8.61
N ASN A 305 0.84 0.32 -7.64
CA ASN A 305 0.22 1.63 -7.82
C ASN A 305 1.27 2.75 -7.69
N TYR A 306 0.84 4.01 -7.56
CA TYR A 306 1.67 5.21 -7.73
C TYR A 306 1.49 6.25 -6.62
N ASN A 307 0.67 5.96 -5.60
CA ASN A 307 0.38 6.93 -4.55
C ASN A 307 1.66 7.28 -3.79
N ALA A 308 1.74 8.55 -3.36
CA ALA A 308 2.76 8.96 -2.40
C ALA A 308 2.59 8.21 -1.08
N LEU A 309 3.70 7.92 -0.40
CA LEU A 309 3.63 7.51 1.01
C LEU A 309 3.13 8.67 1.89
N VAL A 310 3.77 9.83 1.77
CA VAL A 310 3.36 11.10 2.38
C VAL A 310 3.40 12.15 1.30
N ALA A 311 2.24 12.71 0.94
CA ALA A 311 2.16 13.71 -0.11
C ALA A 311 2.49 15.11 0.42
N ALA A 312 3.25 15.90 -0.34
CA ALA A 312 3.50 17.31 -0.01
C ALA A 312 2.21 18.16 -0.11
N SER A 313 1.33 17.77 -1.02
CA SER A 313 -0.04 18.27 -1.19
C SER A 313 -0.87 17.13 -1.81
N PRO A 314 -2.19 17.07 -1.57
CA PRO A 314 -3.04 16.08 -2.23
C PRO A 314 -2.88 16.11 -3.75
N ASP A 315 -2.77 14.93 -4.37
CA ASP A 315 -2.84 14.81 -5.82
C ASP A 315 -4.27 15.18 -6.27
N PRO A 316 -4.47 15.99 -7.33
CA PRO A 316 -5.81 16.39 -7.76
C PRO A 316 -6.81 15.23 -7.93
N ILE A 317 -6.34 14.04 -8.30
CA ILE A 317 -7.20 12.84 -8.47
C ILE A 317 -7.80 12.33 -7.15
N THR A 318 -7.29 12.77 -6.00
CA THR A 318 -7.74 12.31 -4.67
C THR A 318 -8.87 13.19 -4.11
N GLN A 319 -9.42 14.10 -4.92
CA GLN A 319 -10.46 15.03 -4.47
C GLN A 319 -11.64 14.27 -3.84
N GLY A 320 -11.97 14.64 -2.60
CA GLY A 320 -13.07 14.06 -1.84
C GLY A 320 -12.66 12.94 -0.88
N ASP A 321 -11.45 12.39 -0.99
CA ASP A 321 -10.91 11.43 -0.04
C ASP A 321 -9.96 12.12 0.97
N PRO A 322 -10.25 12.08 2.28
CA PRO A 322 -9.31 12.57 3.28
C PRO A 322 -8.05 11.69 3.41
N SER A 323 -8.09 10.43 2.96
CA SER A 323 -6.93 9.53 2.91
C SER A 323 -6.22 9.66 1.56
N PHE A 324 -5.72 10.84 1.20
CA PHE A 324 -5.14 11.10 -0.13
C PHE A 324 -3.73 10.51 -0.35
N ASP A 325 -3.11 9.93 0.67
CA ASP A 325 -1.84 9.22 0.57
C ASP A 325 -1.84 7.95 1.45
N GLU A 326 -0.82 7.10 1.27
CA GLU A 326 -0.77 5.80 1.95
C GLU A 326 -0.60 5.94 3.47
N MET A 327 0.11 6.96 3.95
CA MET A 327 0.27 7.19 5.39
C MET A 327 -1.06 7.50 6.05
N LEU A 328 -1.87 8.39 5.45
CA LEU A 328 -3.20 8.72 5.95
C LEU A 328 -4.13 7.51 5.90
N TYR A 329 -4.10 6.75 4.81
CA TYR A 329 -4.85 5.49 4.71
C TYR A 329 -4.49 4.54 5.87
N ILE A 330 -3.20 4.28 6.09
CA ILE A 330 -2.72 3.37 7.14
C ILE A 330 -3.11 3.88 8.53
N GLN A 331 -2.95 5.17 8.80
CA GLN A 331 -3.32 5.80 10.08
C GLN A 331 -4.83 5.71 10.36
N ASN A 332 -5.66 5.74 9.31
CA ASN A 332 -7.11 5.62 9.44
C ASN A 332 -7.58 4.16 9.53
N LEU A 333 -6.89 3.20 8.89
CA LEU A 333 -7.24 1.79 8.92
C LEU A 333 -6.75 1.08 10.20
N ALA A 334 -5.51 1.31 10.62
CA ALA A 334 -4.88 0.55 11.71
C ALA A 334 -5.67 0.58 13.05
N PRO A 335 -6.27 1.70 13.48
CA PRO A 335 -7.09 1.73 14.69
C PRO A 335 -8.34 0.85 14.61
N LEU A 336 -8.91 0.66 13.41
CA LEU A 336 -10.07 -0.20 13.19
C LEU A 336 -9.72 -1.68 13.25
N LEU A 337 -8.49 -2.04 12.88
CA LEU A 337 -7.96 -3.40 13.05
C LEU A 337 -7.70 -3.73 14.53
N GLY A 338 -7.11 -2.76 15.25
CA GLY A 338 -6.91 -2.79 16.70
C GLY A 338 -6.21 -4.06 17.19
N SER A 339 -6.55 -4.51 18.40
CA SER A 339 -6.01 -5.76 18.96
C SER A 339 -6.57 -7.04 18.29
N SER A 340 -7.62 -6.92 17.49
CA SER A 340 -8.24 -8.05 16.78
C SER A 340 -7.37 -8.53 15.63
N PHE A 341 -6.63 -7.61 15.01
CA PHE A 341 -5.52 -7.87 14.09
C PHE A 341 -4.50 -6.73 14.21
N PRO A 342 -3.47 -6.85 15.06
CA PRO A 342 -2.48 -5.79 15.28
C PRO A 342 -1.49 -5.69 14.11
N ALA A 343 -2.00 -5.33 12.94
CA ALA A 343 -1.29 -5.34 11.68
C ALA A 343 -0.21 -4.25 11.62
N HIS A 344 0.95 -4.64 11.12
CA HIS A 344 1.95 -3.71 10.57
C HIS A 344 1.84 -3.63 9.05
N PHE A 345 2.49 -2.65 8.44
CA PHE A 345 2.34 -2.35 7.03
C PHE A 345 3.67 -2.37 6.29
N ILE A 346 3.62 -2.76 5.01
CA ILE A 346 4.63 -2.40 4.02
C ILE A 346 3.98 -1.61 2.90
N VAL A 347 4.72 -0.66 2.33
CA VAL A 347 4.19 0.25 1.30
C VAL A 347 5.07 0.18 0.08
N ASP A 348 4.49 -0.19 -1.07
CA ASP A 348 5.19 -0.13 -2.34
C ASP A 348 5.41 1.34 -2.72
N GLN A 349 6.65 1.71 -3.06
CA GLN A 349 7.01 3.03 -3.61
C GLN A 349 7.83 2.88 -4.88
N GLY A 350 7.81 1.71 -5.52
CA GLY A 350 8.59 1.39 -6.72
C GLY A 350 8.35 2.37 -7.87
N ARG A 351 7.15 2.93 -8.00
CA ARG A 351 6.78 3.86 -9.10
C ARG A 351 6.24 5.21 -8.63
N SER A 352 6.41 5.53 -7.35
CA SER A 352 5.79 6.70 -6.71
C SER A 352 6.69 7.95 -6.68
N GLY A 353 7.80 7.98 -7.41
CA GLY A 353 8.74 9.12 -7.37
C GLY A 353 8.15 10.42 -7.92
N GLN A 354 7.17 10.30 -8.81
CA GLN A 354 6.47 11.41 -9.44
C GLN A 354 4.99 11.30 -9.09
N GLN A 355 4.38 12.43 -8.71
CA GLN A 355 2.96 12.54 -8.33
C GLN A 355 2.23 13.45 -9.32
N ASN A 356 0.90 13.51 -9.26
CA ASN A 356 0.04 14.32 -10.12
C ASN A 356 0.14 13.92 -11.61
N LEU A 357 0.20 12.61 -11.87
CA LEU A 357 0.41 12.05 -13.21
C LEU A 357 -0.87 11.55 -13.88
N ARG A 358 -1.90 11.24 -13.09
CA ARG A 358 -3.09 10.53 -13.54
C ARG A 358 -4.25 11.49 -13.77
N GLN A 359 -5.20 11.09 -14.61
CA GLN A 359 -6.45 11.82 -14.81
C GLN A 359 -7.53 11.37 -13.83
N GLN A 360 -7.54 10.08 -13.48
CA GLN A 360 -8.39 9.49 -12.47
C GLN A 360 -7.56 8.60 -11.54
N TRP A 361 -7.99 8.47 -10.28
CA TRP A 361 -7.25 7.65 -9.32
C TRP A 361 -7.24 6.16 -9.68
N GLY A 362 -8.27 5.70 -10.39
CA GLY A 362 -8.39 4.35 -10.93
C GLY A 362 -7.50 4.08 -12.16
N ASP A 363 -6.75 5.06 -12.67
CA ASP A 363 -5.86 4.85 -13.81
C ASP A 363 -4.57 4.19 -13.31
N TRP A 364 -4.42 2.88 -13.55
CA TRP A 364 -3.32 2.07 -12.99
C TRP A 364 -2.32 1.57 -14.05
N CYS A 365 -2.73 1.45 -15.31
CA CYS A 365 -1.94 0.74 -16.30
C CYS A 365 -0.88 1.63 -16.94
N ASN A 366 0.41 1.30 -16.72
CA ASN A 366 1.57 1.93 -17.34
C ASN A 366 1.54 3.47 -17.29
N VAL A 367 1.19 4.06 -16.14
CA VAL A 367 0.99 5.52 -16.02
C VAL A 367 2.20 6.29 -16.54
N VAL A 368 1.97 7.17 -17.53
CA VAL A 368 3.03 7.95 -18.19
C VAL A 368 3.78 8.81 -17.19
N ASN A 369 5.06 9.06 -17.47
CA ASN A 369 5.91 9.94 -16.66
C ASN A 369 6.12 9.49 -15.20
N ALA A 370 5.75 8.25 -14.86
CA ALA A 370 6.15 7.65 -13.58
C ALA A 370 7.67 7.67 -13.42
N GLY A 371 8.12 7.75 -12.17
CA GLY A 371 9.54 7.73 -11.79
C GLY A 371 9.75 6.74 -10.66
N PHE A 372 10.93 6.10 -10.62
CA PHE A 372 11.30 5.29 -9.46
C PHE A 372 11.24 6.11 -8.17
N GLY A 373 10.53 5.62 -7.15
CA GLY A 373 10.29 6.35 -5.91
C GLY A 373 11.30 6.09 -4.80
N THR A 374 10.92 6.41 -3.57
CA THR A 374 11.74 6.19 -2.36
C THR A 374 12.28 4.77 -2.34
N ARG A 375 13.59 4.63 -2.11
CA ARG A 375 14.25 3.32 -2.08
C ARG A 375 13.77 2.51 -0.87
N PRO A 376 13.76 1.16 -0.95
CA PRO A 376 13.36 0.33 0.15
C PRO A 376 14.15 0.64 1.43
N THR A 377 13.43 0.87 2.53
CA THR A 377 14.02 1.28 3.80
C THR A 377 13.07 0.98 4.95
N THR A 378 13.64 0.74 6.12
CA THR A 378 12.88 0.59 7.37
C THR A 378 12.74 1.90 8.14
N ASN A 379 13.38 2.98 7.67
CA ASN A 379 13.14 4.33 8.17
C ASN A 379 11.90 4.93 7.50
N THR A 380 10.73 4.54 8.01
CA THR A 380 9.42 4.82 7.37
C THR A 380 8.72 6.05 7.91
N GLY A 381 9.19 6.60 9.04
CA GLY A 381 8.53 7.69 9.75
C GLY A 381 7.27 7.29 10.53
N SER A 382 6.92 5.99 10.58
CA SER A 382 5.75 5.49 11.29
C SER A 382 6.00 4.14 11.93
N SER A 383 5.63 3.97 13.21
CA SER A 383 5.73 2.68 13.90
C SER A 383 4.75 1.62 13.36
N LEU A 384 3.76 2.04 12.55
CA LEU A 384 2.83 1.13 11.87
C LEU A 384 3.47 0.49 10.64
N ILE A 385 4.49 1.12 10.04
CA ILE A 385 5.06 0.69 8.76
C ILE A 385 6.43 0.06 9.01
N ASP A 386 6.53 -1.25 8.78
CA ASP A 386 7.75 -2.03 8.97
C ASP A 386 8.80 -1.72 7.88
N ALA A 387 8.37 -1.45 6.64
CA ALA A 387 9.26 -1.04 5.55
C ALA A 387 8.54 -0.32 4.40
N ILE A 388 9.24 0.64 3.79
CA ILE A 388 9.02 1.04 2.40
C ILE A 388 9.69 -0.01 1.53
N VAL A 389 9.01 -0.47 0.48
CA VAL A 389 9.46 -1.57 -0.39
C VAL A 389 9.20 -1.25 -1.86
N TRP A 390 9.82 -2.01 -2.76
CA TRP A 390 9.46 -2.02 -4.18
C TRP A 390 8.85 -3.38 -4.50
N VAL A 391 7.52 -3.45 -4.58
CA VAL A 391 6.82 -4.71 -4.82
C VAL A 391 6.73 -4.97 -6.31
N LYS A 392 6.07 -4.08 -7.07
CA LYS A 392 6.05 -4.16 -8.54
C LYS A 392 7.43 -3.77 -9.12
N PRO A 393 8.11 -4.64 -9.89
CA PRO A 393 9.37 -4.30 -10.52
C PRO A 393 9.11 -3.33 -11.69
N GLY A 394 9.50 -2.07 -11.51
CA GLY A 394 9.29 -1.04 -12.52
C GLY A 394 10.04 -1.37 -13.81
N GLY A 395 9.34 -1.36 -14.94
CA GLY A 395 9.87 -1.81 -16.24
C GLY A 395 9.17 -3.07 -16.75
N GLU A 396 8.67 -3.93 -15.86
CA GLU A 396 7.74 -4.99 -16.24
C GLU A 396 6.35 -4.39 -16.49
N CYS A 397 5.81 -4.60 -17.68
CA CYS A 397 4.56 -3.99 -18.14
C CYS A 397 3.36 -4.38 -17.25
N ASP A 398 2.39 -3.47 -17.09
CA ASP A 398 1.13 -3.74 -16.40
C ASP A 398 0.10 -4.42 -17.32
N GLY A 399 0.15 -4.15 -18.63
CA GLY A 399 -0.81 -4.64 -19.60
C GLY A 399 -0.63 -4.02 -20.98
N THR A 400 -1.09 -4.72 -22.01
CA THR A 400 -0.85 -4.29 -23.40
C THR A 400 -1.81 -3.20 -23.84
N SER A 401 -1.29 -2.25 -24.64
CA SER A 401 -2.10 -1.24 -25.32
C SER A 401 -2.68 -1.76 -26.65
N ASN A 402 -2.40 -3.02 -27.04
CA ASN A 402 -2.92 -3.62 -28.26
C ASN A 402 -4.36 -4.10 -28.04
N SER A 403 -5.34 -3.36 -28.58
CA SER A 403 -6.76 -3.68 -28.45
C SER A 403 -7.19 -4.97 -29.14
N SER A 404 -6.34 -5.59 -29.96
CA SER A 404 -6.58 -6.91 -30.56
C SER A 404 -6.04 -8.06 -29.71
N SER A 405 -5.31 -7.79 -28.61
CA SER A 405 -4.88 -8.84 -27.69
C SER A 405 -6.08 -9.41 -26.94
N PRO A 406 -6.16 -10.74 -26.73
CA PRO A 406 -7.18 -11.33 -25.87
C PRO A 406 -7.04 -10.92 -24.41
N ARG A 407 -5.92 -10.29 -24.03
CA ARG A 407 -5.64 -9.81 -22.67
C ARG A 407 -5.59 -8.29 -22.57
N PHE A 408 -6.23 -7.61 -23.52
CA PHE A 408 -6.36 -6.16 -23.51
C PHE A 408 -7.26 -5.70 -22.36
N ASP A 409 -6.76 -4.75 -21.57
CA ASP A 409 -7.56 -3.97 -20.63
C ASP A 409 -7.63 -2.52 -21.10
N ALA A 410 -8.84 -1.94 -21.11
CA ALA A 410 -9.07 -0.58 -21.56
C ALA A 410 -8.26 0.48 -20.77
N HIS A 411 -7.91 0.21 -19.51
CA HIS A 411 -7.05 1.10 -18.72
C HIS A 411 -5.66 1.26 -19.36
N CYS A 412 -5.18 0.27 -20.12
CA CYS A 412 -3.88 0.29 -20.80
C CYS A 412 -3.88 1.07 -22.12
N ALA A 413 -5.01 1.67 -22.49
CA ALA A 413 -5.15 2.55 -23.65
C ALA A 413 -5.69 3.95 -23.28
N LEU A 414 -5.75 4.28 -21.99
CA LEU A 414 -6.10 5.63 -21.55
C LEU A 414 -5.03 6.63 -21.95
N SER A 415 -5.40 7.92 -21.99
CA SER A 415 -4.51 8.99 -22.46
C SER A 415 -3.29 9.23 -21.55
N ASP A 416 -3.35 8.77 -20.31
CA ASP A 416 -2.25 8.78 -19.34
C ASP A 416 -1.60 7.39 -19.16
N ALA A 417 -1.93 6.41 -20.00
CA ALA A 417 -1.21 5.14 -20.11
C ALA A 417 -0.13 5.22 -21.20
N ALA A 418 1.06 4.70 -20.92
CA ALA A 418 2.16 4.71 -21.86
C ALA A 418 1.81 3.87 -23.11
N PRO A 419 1.89 4.45 -24.33
CA PRO A 419 1.46 3.77 -25.54
C PRO A 419 2.47 2.71 -25.99
N ASN A 420 2.03 1.81 -26.87
CA ASN A 420 2.83 0.69 -27.38
C ASN A 420 3.29 -0.26 -26.28
N ALA A 421 2.49 -0.38 -25.23
CA ALA A 421 2.78 -1.25 -24.10
C ALA A 421 2.69 -2.72 -24.55
N PRO A 422 3.71 -3.55 -24.23
CA PRO A 422 3.69 -4.97 -24.55
C PRO A 422 2.78 -5.73 -23.57
N GLU A 423 2.77 -7.05 -23.64
CA GLU A 423 1.97 -7.88 -22.75
C GLU A 423 2.36 -7.71 -21.27
N ALA A 424 1.39 -7.82 -20.35
CA ALA A 424 1.65 -7.72 -18.91
C ALA A 424 2.76 -8.68 -18.46
N GLY A 425 3.64 -8.21 -17.58
CA GLY A 425 4.79 -8.96 -17.07
C GLY A 425 5.97 -9.04 -18.03
N THR A 426 5.84 -8.60 -19.28
CA THR A 426 6.97 -8.51 -20.22
C THR A 426 7.70 -7.17 -20.08
N TRP A 427 8.97 -7.13 -20.48
CA TRP A 427 9.79 -5.93 -20.37
C TRP A 427 9.33 -4.79 -21.29
N PHE A 428 9.14 -3.60 -20.71
CA PHE A 428 8.77 -2.38 -21.41
C PHE A 428 9.91 -1.35 -21.33
N GLN A 429 10.83 -1.43 -22.31
CA GLN A 429 12.08 -0.65 -22.31
C GLN A 429 11.89 0.86 -22.16
N SER A 430 11.02 1.48 -22.96
CA SER A 430 10.83 2.94 -22.91
C SER A 430 10.19 3.40 -21.59
N TYR A 431 9.35 2.56 -20.99
CA TYR A 431 8.79 2.82 -19.67
C TYR A 431 9.86 2.76 -18.59
N PHE A 432 10.74 1.75 -18.63
CA PHE A 432 11.89 1.66 -17.72
C PHE A 432 12.83 2.86 -17.84
N GLU A 433 13.17 3.30 -19.06
CA GLU A 433 13.99 4.51 -19.26
C GLU A 433 13.33 5.76 -18.67
N THR A 434 12.00 5.87 -18.78
CA THR A 434 11.23 6.95 -18.16
C THR A 434 11.31 6.88 -16.63
N LEU A 435 11.14 5.69 -16.04
CA LEU A 435 11.27 5.48 -14.60
C LEU A 435 12.66 5.89 -14.08
N VAL A 436 13.73 5.55 -14.81
CA VAL A 436 15.12 5.91 -14.48
C VAL A 436 15.34 7.42 -14.54
N THR A 437 14.92 8.05 -15.63
CA THR A 437 15.15 9.48 -15.86
C THR A 437 14.34 10.37 -14.93
N ARG A 438 13.16 9.89 -14.48
CA ARG A 438 12.27 10.61 -13.56
C ARG A 438 12.36 10.11 -12.12
N ALA A 439 13.36 9.31 -11.78
CA ALA A 439 13.54 8.80 -10.43
C ALA A 439 13.63 9.94 -9.40
N ASN A 440 12.90 9.79 -8.29
CA ASN A 440 12.91 10.71 -7.16
C ASN A 440 12.87 9.91 -5.83
N PRO A 441 13.94 9.93 -5.02
CA PRO A 441 15.21 10.61 -5.27
C PRO A 441 15.92 10.10 -6.54
N SER A 442 16.77 10.94 -7.15
CA SER A 442 17.53 10.56 -8.34
C SER A 442 18.43 9.34 -8.06
N LEU A 443 18.61 8.49 -9.08
CA LEU A 443 19.46 7.29 -9.05
C LEU A 443 20.96 7.59 -9.03
#